data_AF-A0A2U3I231-F1
#
_entry.id   AF-A0A2U3I231-F1
#
_cell.length_a   1.000
_cell.length_b   1.000
_cell.length_c   1.000
_cell.angle_alpha   90.00
_cell.angle_beta   90.00
_cell.angle_gamma   90.00
#
_symmetry.space_group_name_H-M   'P 1'
#
loop_
_entity.id
_entity.type
_entity.pdbx_description
1 polymer ?
#
loop_
_entity_poly.entity_id
_entity_poly.type
_entity_poly.pdbx_seq_one_letter_code
_entity_poly.pdbx_strand_id
1 'polypeptide(L)'
;MAAHYAIDGTAQFTIAHDKDYLYNSVVQLGKSTFPKLRTRVSPYCFRHQVASDMKADPEISLEHAAKVMGHLSDYSIGKYGHAAHGRKGKAGKITAPFVQTSREIKHSPKVDRLARFKMASAKRRDYKPN
;
A
#
# COMPACT_ATOMS: atom_id res chain seq x y z
N MET A 1 -34.98 8.97 5.91
CA MET A 1 -33.78 9.58 6.50
C MET A 1 -33.61 10.96 5.89
N ALA A 2 -33.64 12.02 6.71
CA ALA A 2 -33.51 13.39 6.24
C ALA A 2 -32.03 13.68 5.94
N ALA A 3 -31.74 14.08 4.70
CA ALA A 3 -30.41 14.53 4.31
C ALA A 3 -30.20 15.95 4.86
N HIS A 4 -29.32 16.08 5.85
CA HIS A 4 -28.82 17.37 6.29
C HIS A 4 -27.81 17.88 5.24
N TYR A 5 -28.21 18.90 4.48
CA TYR A 5 -27.31 19.62 3.59
C TYR A 5 -26.32 20.45 4.43
N ALA A 6 -25.03 20.18 4.28
CA ALA A 6 -23.97 20.95 4.93
C ALA A 6 -23.78 22.29 4.20
N ILE A 7 -23.87 23.38 4.96
CA ILE A 7 -23.87 24.78 4.53
C ILE A 7 -22.43 25.34 4.40
N ASP A 8 -21.44 24.51 4.74
CA ASP A 8 -20.08 24.85 5.11
C ASP A 8 -19.05 23.90 4.45
N GLY A 9 -19.48 23.14 3.42
CA GLY A 9 -18.60 22.28 2.61
C GLY A 9 -18.03 21.06 3.36
N THR A 10 -18.43 20.85 4.60
CA THR A 10 -18.03 19.70 5.43
C THR A 10 -19.27 18.97 5.92
N ALA A 11 -19.57 17.82 5.33
CA ALA A 11 -20.64 16.96 5.77
C ALA A 11 -20.09 15.91 6.75
N GLN A 12 -20.65 15.86 7.96
CA GLN A 12 -20.35 14.80 8.92
C GLN A 12 -21.36 13.67 8.77
N PHE A 13 -20.87 12.48 8.42
CA PHE A 13 -21.68 11.26 8.40
C PHE A 13 -21.19 10.33 9.50
N THR A 14 -22.11 9.91 10.37
CA THR A 14 -21.82 8.86 11.36
C THR A 14 -22.32 7.54 10.81
N ILE A 15 -21.41 6.59 10.60
CA ILE A 15 -21.72 5.23 10.18
C ILE A 15 -21.49 4.32 11.38
N ALA A 16 -22.55 3.70 11.89
CA ALA A 16 -22.49 2.75 13.00
C ALA A 16 -22.72 1.33 12.48
N HIS A 17 -21.78 0.42 12.77
CA HIS A 17 -21.88 -1.00 12.43
C HIS A 17 -21.08 -1.86 13.40
N ASP A 18 -21.37 -3.17 13.43
CA ASP A 18 -20.55 -4.15 14.17
C ASP A 18 -19.10 -4.16 13.64
N LYS A 19 -18.11 -4.48 14.50
CA LYS A 19 -16.69 -4.57 14.16
C LYS A 19 -16.42 -5.42 12.89
N ASP A 20 -17.19 -6.48 12.68
CA ASP A 20 -16.97 -7.44 11.60
C ASP A 20 -17.77 -7.12 10.34
N TYR A 21 -18.66 -6.13 10.40
CA TYR A 21 -19.56 -5.77 9.32
C TYR A 21 -18.80 -5.47 8.02
N LEU A 22 -17.84 -4.55 8.07
CA LEU A 22 -17.08 -4.15 6.87
C LEU A 22 -16.32 -5.33 6.24
N TYR A 23 -15.70 -6.17 7.07
CA TYR A 23 -15.00 -7.36 6.60
C TYR A 23 -15.97 -8.30 5.89
N ASN A 24 -17.10 -8.63 6.53
CA ASN A 24 -18.10 -9.55 5.99
C ASN A 24 -18.73 -9.00 4.71
N SER A 25 -19.02 -7.71 4.64
CA SER A 25 -19.54 -7.06 3.43
C SER A 25 -18.57 -7.20 2.25
N VAL A 26 -17.27 -6.93 2.46
CA VAL A 26 -16.26 -7.08 1.41
C VAL A 26 -16.15 -8.53 0.96
N VAL A 27 -16.18 -9.48 1.90
CA VAL A 27 -16.09 -10.91 1.58
C VAL A 27 -17.31 -11.39 0.79
N GLN A 28 -18.52 -10.99 1.20
CA GLN A 28 -19.76 -11.36 0.52
C GLN A 28 -19.79 -10.78 -0.90
N LEU A 29 -19.50 -9.48 -1.05
CA LEU A 29 -19.43 -8.83 -2.35
C LEU A 29 -18.36 -9.46 -3.24
N GLY A 30 -17.19 -9.76 -2.68
CA GLY A 30 -16.10 -10.43 -3.40
C GLY A 30 -16.51 -11.79 -3.95
N LYS A 31 -17.26 -12.59 -3.18
CA LYS A 31 -17.79 -13.88 -3.64
C LYS A 31 -18.81 -13.72 -4.77
N SER A 32 -19.70 -12.73 -4.69
CA SER A 32 -20.70 -12.50 -5.74
C SER A 32 -20.06 -11.95 -7.02
N THR A 33 -19.07 -11.08 -6.91
CA THR A 33 -18.39 -10.49 -8.08
C THR A 33 -17.42 -11.47 -8.74
N PHE A 34 -16.76 -12.34 -7.96
CA PHE A 34 -15.75 -13.27 -8.45
C PHE A 34 -16.04 -14.73 -8.03
N PRO A 35 -17.13 -15.34 -8.52
CA PRO A 35 -17.59 -16.65 -8.05
C PRO A 35 -16.60 -17.80 -8.31
N LYS A 36 -15.72 -17.64 -9.31
CA LYS A 36 -14.71 -18.65 -9.68
C LYS A 36 -13.35 -18.45 -9.01
N LEU A 37 -13.17 -17.37 -8.23
CA LEU A 37 -11.89 -17.09 -7.60
C LEU A 37 -11.68 -18.02 -6.40
N ARG A 38 -10.65 -18.86 -6.47
CA ARG A 38 -10.31 -19.81 -5.40
C ARG A 38 -9.97 -19.11 -4.08
N THR A 39 -9.34 -17.94 -4.16
CA THR A 39 -8.93 -17.15 -3.00
C THR A 39 -9.96 -16.07 -2.69
N ARG A 40 -10.21 -15.84 -1.41
CA ARG A 40 -11.20 -14.85 -0.95
C ARG A 40 -10.68 -13.42 -1.15
N VAL A 41 -11.51 -12.55 -1.69
CA VAL A 41 -11.28 -11.09 -1.62
C VAL A 41 -11.48 -10.63 -0.18
N SER A 42 -10.47 -9.99 0.39
CA SER A 42 -10.51 -9.43 1.74
C SER A 42 -10.23 -7.93 1.69
N PRO A 43 -10.55 -7.16 2.75
CA PRO A 43 -10.17 -5.76 2.84
C PRO A 43 -8.67 -5.51 2.59
N TYR A 44 -7.84 -6.49 2.93
CA TYR A 44 -6.39 -6.43 2.76
C TYR A 44 -5.95 -6.36 1.29
N CYS A 45 -6.74 -6.90 0.35
CA CYS A 45 -6.47 -6.79 -1.08
C CYS A 45 -6.39 -5.33 -1.54
N PHE A 46 -7.25 -4.47 -0.99
CA PHE A 46 -7.21 -3.04 -1.30
C PHE A 46 -5.92 -2.39 -0.79
N ARG A 47 -5.49 -2.74 0.42
CA ARG A 47 -4.19 -2.29 0.98
C ARG A 47 -3.01 -2.69 0.07
N HIS A 48 -3.04 -3.90 -0.49
CA HIS A 48 -2.06 -4.33 -1.50
C HIS A 48 -2.14 -3.54 -2.80
N GLN A 49 -3.35 -3.19 -3.26
CA GLN A 49 -3.52 -2.37 -4.46
C GLN A 49 -3.00 -0.96 -4.25
N VAL A 50 -3.31 -0.31 -3.11
CA VAL A 50 -2.80 1.03 -2.79
C VAL A 50 -1.27 1.06 -2.80
N ALA A 51 -0.63 0.07 -2.17
CA ALA A 51 0.83 -0.04 -2.21
C ALA A 51 1.37 -0.30 -3.63
N SER A 52 0.66 -1.06 -4.45
CA SER A 52 1.06 -1.33 -5.84
C SER A 52 0.99 -0.07 -6.69
N ASP A 53 -0.08 0.71 -6.55
CA ASP A 53 -0.30 1.98 -7.25
C ASP A 53 0.79 3.00 -6.87
N MET A 54 1.08 3.17 -5.58
CA MET A 54 2.15 4.08 -5.12
C MET A 54 3.54 3.64 -5.60
N LYS A 55 3.82 2.34 -5.64
CA LYS A 55 5.11 1.83 -6.15
C LYS A 55 5.26 1.93 -7.67
N ALA A 56 4.15 1.99 -8.40
CA ALA A 56 4.15 2.17 -9.84
C ALA A 56 4.35 3.63 -10.25
N ASP A 57 4.16 4.56 -9.32
CA ASP A 57 4.32 5.98 -9.53
C ASP A 57 5.79 6.42 -9.36
N PRO A 58 6.45 6.93 -10.41
CA PRO A 58 7.83 7.40 -10.30
C PRO A 58 7.98 8.65 -9.42
N GLU A 59 6.90 9.40 -9.17
CA GLU A 59 6.93 10.61 -8.34
C GLU A 59 6.83 10.30 -6.84
N ILE A 60 6.47 9.07 -6.46
CA ILE A 60 6.31 8.65 -5.07
C ILE A 60 7.52 7.82 -4.62
N SER A 61 8.22 8.29 -3.59
CA SER A 61 9.28 7.52 -2.97
C SER A 61 8.74 6.35 -2.14
N LEU A 62 9.52 5.27 -2.00
CA LEU A 62 9.15 4.14 -1.13
C LEU A 62 8.97 4.57 0.33
N GLU A 63 9.70 5.58 0.76
CA GLU A 63 9.55 6.18 2.09
C GLU A 63 8.16 6.83 2.23
N HIS A 64 7.75 7.65 1.27
CA HIS A 64 6.44 8.30 1.28
C HIS A 64 5.31 7.26 1.23
N ALA A 65 5.45 6.25 0.37
CA ALA A 65 4.51 5.13 0.32
C ALA A 65 4.46 4.37 1.67
N ALA A 66 5.58 4.23 2.38
CA ALA A 66 5.62 3.60 3.69
C ALA A 66 4.90 4.46 4.76
N LYS A 67 5.02 5.80 4.69
CA LYS A 67 4.28 6.74 5.54
C LYS A 67 2.78 6.60 5.37
N VAL A 68 2.29 6.64 4.12
CA VAL A 68 0.85 6.49 3.79
C VAL A 68 0.31 5.16 4.33
N MET A 69 1.11 4.12 4.28
CA MET A 69 0.74 2.78 4.75
C MET A 69 0.93 2.61 6.27
N GLY A 70 1.42 3.60 7.00
CA GLY A 70 1.65 3.51 8.45
C GLY A 70 2.77 2.54 8.84
N HIS A 71 3.76 2.37 7.97
CA HIS A 71 4.94 1.55 8.26
C HIS A 71 6.00 2.34 9.04
N LEU A 72 6.81 1.62 9.83
CA LEU A 72 7.99 2.20 10.52
C LEU A 72 9.27 2.14 9.66
N SER A 73 9.26 1.35 8.59
CA SER A 73 10.40 1.18 7.69
C SER A 73 9.93 0.95 6.27
N ASP A 74 10.66 1.53 5.32
CA ASP A 74 10.46 1.34 3.89
C ASP A 74 10.68 -0.12 3.44
N TYR A 75 11.47 -0.92 4.15
CA TYR A 75 11.61 -2.34 3.86
C TYR A 75 10.29 -3.10 3.97
N SER A 76 9.47 -2.74 4.97
CA SER A 76 8.24 -3.47 5.27
C SER A 76 7.15 -3.26 4.22
N ILE A 77 7.20 -2.17 3.46
CA ILE A 77 6.32 -1.96 2.30
C ILE A 77 6.55 -3.01 1.22
N GLY A 78 7.75 -3.63 1.18
CA GLY A 78 8.09 -4.69 0.22
C GLY A 78 7.14 -5.88 0.25
N LYS A 79 6.47 -6.14 1.39
CA LYS A 79 5.47 -7.22 1.51
C LYS A 79 4.11 -6.88 0.89
N TYR A 80 3.87 -5.61 0.55
CA TYR A 80 2.57 -5.13 0.10
C TYR A 80 2.58 -4.81 -1.39
N GLY A 81 2.05 -5.73 -2.19
CA GLY A 81 1.77 -5.46 -3.59
C GLY A 81 3.03 -5.26 -4.43
N HIS A 82 2.87 -5.25 -5.75
CA HIS A 82 3.99 -5.15 -6.68
C HIS A 82 3.73 -4.00 -7.64
N ALA A 83 4.76 -3.20 -7.96
CA ALA A 83 4.65 -2.08 -8.91
C ALA A 83 4.08 -2.51 -10.27
N ALA A 84 4.28 -3.78 -10.65
CA ALA A 84 3.74 -4.35 -11.89
C ALA A 84 2.20 -4.44 -11.91
N HIS A 85 1.56 -4.51 -10.75
CA HIS A 85 0.11 -4.54 -10.58
C HIS A 85 -0.48 -3.17 -10.23
N GLY A 86 0.36 -2.14 -10.10
CA GLY A 86 -0.09 -0.77 -9.92
C GLY A 86 -0.74 -0.26 -11.20
N ARG A 87 -1.79 0.55 -11.05
CA ARG A 87 -2.45 1.21 -12.17
C ARG A 87 -1.49 2.20 -12.83
N LYS A 88 -1.37 2.10 -14.15
CA LYS A 88 -0.56 3.00 -14.98
C LYS A 88 -1.50 3.94 -15.75
N GLY A 89 -1.31 5.25 -15.60
CA GLY A 89 -2.11 6.28 -16.29
C GLY A 89 -2.82 7.24 -15.34
N LYS A 90 -3.41 8.31 -15.90
CA LYS A 90 -4.10 9.37 -15.13
C LYS A 90 -5.44 8.94 -14.53
N ALA A 91 -6.09 7.90 -15.09
CA ALA A 91 -7.39 7.43 -14.62
C ALA A 91 -7.24 6.41 -13.47
N GLY A 92 -7.87 6.68 -12.32
CA GLY A 92 -7.95 5.74 -11.20
C GLY A 92 -6.68 5.58 -10.37
N LYS A 93 -5.69 6.47 -10.55
CA LYS A 93 -4.50 6.59 -9.70
C LYS A 93 -4.94 7.13 -8.34
N ILE A 94 -4.50 6.48 -7.26
CA ILE A 94 -4.65 7.06 -5.93
C ILE A 94 -3.67 8.22 -5.84
N THR A 95 -4.19 9.44 -5.71
CA THR A 95 -3.37 10.58 -5.31
C THR A 95 -2.87 10.30 -3.90
N ALA A 96 -1.56 10.12 -3.74
CA ALA A 96 -0.99 9.90 -2.41
C ALA A 96 -1.39 11.07 -1.50
N PRO A 97 -2.10 10.81 -0.38
CA PRO A 97 -2.46 11.87 0.52
C PRO A 97 -1.18 12.51 1.09
N PHE A 98 -1.22 13.82 1.33
CA PHE A 98 -0.16 14.46 2.10
C PHE A 98 -0.17 13.89 3.52
N VAL A 99 0.84 13.09 3.87
CA VAL A 99 0.95 12.44 5.18
C VAL A 99 2.18 12.96 5.91
N GLN A 100 1.95 13.48 7.12
CA GLN A 100 3.00 13.78 8.08
C GLN A 100 3.04 12.69 9.15
N THR A 101 4.25 12.26 9.52
CA THR A 101 4.48 11.28 10.58
C THR A 101 5.29 11.92 11.69
N SER A 102 4.95 11.61 12.94
CA SER A 102 5.71 12.09 14.11
C SER A 102 7.09 11.44 14.25
N ARG A 103 7.27 10.28 13.63
CA ARG A 103 8.55 9.55 13.57
C ARG A 103 9.02 9.45 12.13
N GLU A 104 10.33 9.55 11.95
CA GLU A 104 10.97 9.27 10.66
C GLU A 104 10.85 7.79 10.29
N ILE A 105 10.81 7.52 8.98
CA ILE A 105 10.80 6.16 8.46
C ILE A 105 12.23 5.63 8.44
N LYS A 106 12.44 4.46 9.04
CA LYS A 106 13.74 3.78 8.99
C LYS A 106 14.04 3.31 7.57
N HIS A 107 15.08 3.89 6.96
CA HIS A 107 15.62 3.43 5.69
C HIS A 107 16.42 2.13 5.86
N SER A 108 16.15 1.14 5.03
CA SER A 108 16.86 -0.14 5.05
C SER A 108 17.77 -0.32 3.83
N PRO A 109 19.04 -0.72 4.01
CA PRO A 109 19.92 -1.04 2.87
C PRO A 109 19.37 -2.12 1.94
N LYS A 110 18.40 -2.92 2.40
CA LYS A 110 17.77 -3.99 1.60
C LYS A 110 16.82 -3.47 0.52
N VAL A 111 16.30 -2.25 0.63
CA VAL A 111 15.48 -1.63 -0.43
C VAL A 111 16.32 -0.90 -1.47
N ASP A 112 17.58 -0.56 -1.15
CA ASP A 112 18.51 -0.04 -2.13
C ASP A 112 18.96 -1.17 -3.08
N ARG A 113 18.42 -1.13 -4.30
CA ARG A 113 18.68 -2.11 -5.35
C ARG A 113 20.18 -2.16 -5.69
N LEU A 114 20.89 -1.03 -5.64
CA LEU A 114 22.32 -0.95 -5.90
C LEU A 114 23.15 -1.44 -4.72
N ALA A 115 22.71 -1.19 -3.48
CA ALA A 115 23.37 -1.73 -2.28
C ALA A 115 23.39 -3.26 -2.28
N ARG A 116 22.30 -3.91 -2.72
CA ARG A 116 22.24 -5.38 -2.86
C ARG A 116 23.28 -5.91 -3.84
N PHE A 117 23.46 -5.26 -4.98
CA PHE A 117 24.48 -5.64 -5.97
C PHE A 117 25.90 -5.36 -5.46
N LYS A 118 26.12 -4.24 -4.76
CA LYS A 118 27.41 -3.91 -4.12
C LYS A 118 27.78 -4.94 -3.03
N MET A 119 26.85 -5.33 -2.17
CA MET A 119 27.06 -6.36 -1.15
C MET A 119 27.34 -7.75 -1.75
N ALA A 120 26.61 -8.11 -2.80
CA ALA A 120 26.83 -9.37 -3.51
C ALA A 120 28.21 -9.40 -4.22
N SER A 121 28.62 -8.26 -4.79
CA SER A 121 29.94 -8.10 -5.42
C SER A 121 31.08 -8.15 -4.39
N ALA A 122 30.92 -7.50 -3.23
CA ALA A 122 31.88 -7.55 -2.13
C ALA A 122 32.09 -8.99 -1.62
N LYS A 123 31.01 -9.74 -1.35
CA LYS A 123 31.10 -11.15 -0.94
C LYS A 123 31.81 -12.05 -1.96
N ARG A 124 31.71 -11.75 -3.26
CA ARG A 124 32.42 -12.51 -4.31
C ARG A 124 33.92 -12.23 -4.34
N ARG A 125 34.37 -11.04 -3.93
CA ARG A 125 35.81 -10.74 -3.81
C ARG A 125 36.45 -11.45 -2.63
N ASP A 126 35.73 -11.53 -1.51
CA ASP A 126 36.24 -12.19 -0.29
C ASP A 126 36.35 -13.72 -0.43
N TYR A 127 35.63 -14.33 -1.39
CA TYR A 127 35.65 -15.78 -1.62
C TYR A 127 36.67 -16.22 -2.69
N LYS A 128 37.57 -15.35 -3.18
CA LYS A 128 38.67 -15.83 -4.04
C LYS A 128 39.65 -16.63 -3.17
N PRO A 129 39.77 -17.96 -3.36
CA PRO A 129 40.90 -18.68 -2.78
C PRO A 129 42.16 -18.21 -3.53
N ASN A 130 43.23 -17.96 -2.78
CA ASN A 130 44.56 -17.75 -3.35
C ASN A 130 45.01 -19.00 -4.14
#